data_AF-A0A957R2Z1-F1
#
_entry.id   AF-A0A957R2Z1-F1
#
_cell.length_a   1.000
_cell.length_b   1.000
_cell.length_c   1.000
_cell.angle_alpha   90.00
_cell.angle_beta   90.00
_cell.angle_gamma   90.00
#
_symmetry.space_group_name_H-M   'P 1'
#
loop_
_entity.id
_entity.type
_entity.pdbx_description
1 polymer ?
#
loop_
_entity_poly.entity_id
_entity_poly.type
_entity_poly.pdbx_seq_one_letter_code
_entity_poly.pdbx_strand_id
1 'polypeptide(L)'
;HPETIVILLTGHATLETAVAALRRGAHDYLFKPCQPEEIRASVRNGLQKKKQRDNQENLIDRLEHNILTTLREFRDTPPPPKTPVASPSAAPLYTAGRLTIDTIRYIALLDETPLQLSPIEFDLLTFLVQEAPQVVTPQQLVRAVHEYEADPLEASNVIRTHIYRIRQKIKELSGTDDIIRTVRGVGYAISE
;
A
#
# COMPACT_ATOMS: atom_id res chain seq x y z
N HIS A 1 -2.11 23.35 -13.80
CA HIS A 1 -1.11 22.26 -13.68
C HIS A 1 -1.67 20.99 -14.32
N PRO A 2 -0.89 20.27 -15.15
CA PRO A 2 -1.32 19.01 -15.77
C PRO A 2 -1.67 17.90 -14.75
N GLU A 3 -1.25 18.08 -13.50
CA GLU A 3 -1.40 17.20 -12.33
C GLU A 3 -2.67 17.45 -11.48
N THR A 4 -3.66 18.18 -12.00
CA THR A 4 -4.83 18.58 -11.21
C THR A 4 -5.91 17.51 -11.30
N ILE A 5 -6.36 16.99 -10.15
CA ILE A 5 -7.51 16.08 -10.08
C ILE A 5 -8.78 16.87 -10.39
N VAL A 6 -9.48 16.48 -11.47
CA VAL A 6 -10.71 17.15 -11.91
C VAL A 6 -11.92 16.28 -11.60
N ILE A 7 -12.89 16.81 -10.86
CA ILE A 7 -14.18 16.18 -10.61
C ILE A 7 -15.25 17.04 -11.28
N LEU A 8 -16.09 16.44 -12.12
CA LEU A 8 -17.11 17.17 -12.87
C LEU A 8 -18.47 17.05 -12.20
N LEU A 9 -19.15 18.18 -11.93
CA LEU A 9 -20.51 18.21 -11.39
C LEU A 9 -21.48 18.78 -12.44
N THR A 10 -22.50 18.03 -12.82
CA THR A 10 -23.48 18.48 -13.85
C THR A 10 -24.93 18.24 -13.44
N GLY A 11 -25.83 19.11 -13.92
CA GLY A 11 -27.28 18.98 -13.76
C GLY A 11 -28.01 18.38 -14.97
N HIS A 12 -27.33 18.19 -16.10
CA HIS A 12 -27.89 17.57 -17.30
C HIS A 12 -26.95 16.48 -17.79
N ALA A 13 -27.14 15.31 -17.25
CA ALA A 13 -26.10 14.32 -17.18
C ALA A 13 -26.53 13.07 -17.93
N THR A 14 -25.68 12.64 -18.85
CA THR A 14 -25.92 11.47 -19.71
C THR A 14 -24.74 10.53 -19.58
N LEU A 15 -24.97 9.24 -19.80
CA LEU A 15 -23.89 8.23 -19.76
C LEU A 15 -22.76 8.60 -20.74
N GLU A 16 -23.10 9.12 -21.91
CA GLU A 16 -22.14 9.52 -22.94
C GLU A 16 -21.23 10.67 -22.49
N THR A 17 -21.80 11.67 -21.82
CA THR A 17 -21.01 12.81 -21.32
C THR A 17 -20.14 12.40 -20.13
N ALA A 18 -20.61 11.50 -19.27
CA ALA A 18 -19.81 10.92 -18.20
C ALA A 18 -18.61 10.12 -18.73
N VAL A 19 -18.85 9.23 -19.70
CA VAL A 19 -17.78 8.43 -20.34
C VAL A 19 -16.78 9.32 -21.06
N ALA A 20 -17.24 10.36 -21.77
CA ALA A 20 -16.35 11.31 -22.43
C ALA A 20 -15.47 12.10 -21.44
N ALA A 21 -16.03 12.50 -20.29
CA ALA A 21 -15.29 13.20 -19.25
C ALA A 21 -14.18 12.34 -18.65
N LEU A 22 -14.47 11.08 -18.31
CA LEU A 22 -13.48 10.15 -17.76
C LEU A 22 -12.37 9.85 -18.77
N ARG A 23 -12.69 9.66 -20.06
CA ARG A 23 -11.69 9.46 -21.12
C ARG A 23 -10.75 10.65 -21.32
N ARG A 24 -11.21 11.86 -20.99
CA ARG A 24 -10.39 13.09 -21.05
C ARG A 24 -9.58 13.32 -19.77
N GLY A 25 -9.59 12.38 -18.83
CA GLY A 25 -8.79 12.44 -17.61
C GLY A 25 -9.50 13.08 -16.42
N ALA A 26 -10.82 13.28 -16.47
CA ALA A 26 -11.57 13.56 -15.26
C ALA A 26 -11.42 12.38 -14.30
N HIS A 27 -11.19 12.67 -13.02
CA HIS A 27 -11.10 11.67 -11.98
C HIS A 27 -12.47 11.05 -11.70
N ASP A 28 -13.50 11.88 -11.67
CA ASP A 28 -14.85 11.45 -11.33
C ASP A 28 -15.92 12.39 -11.92
N TYR A 29 -17.15 11.91 -11.95
CA TYR A 29 -18.31 12.59 -12.53
C TYR A 29 -19.53 12.43 -11.60
N LEU A 30 -20.04 13.55 -11.09
CA LEU A 30 -21.14 13.61 -10.13
C LEU A 30 -22.37 14.32 -10.72
N PHE A 31 -23.55 13.86 -10.32
CA PHE A 31 -24.85 14.34 -10.77
C PHE A 31 -25.47 15.27 -9.72
N LYS A 32 -26.07 16.39 -10.14
CA LYS A 32 -26.85 17.25 -9.23
C LYS A 32 -28.32 16.80 -9.17
N PRO A 33 -28.96 16.79 -7.98
CA PRO A 33 -28.38 17.11 -6.67
C PRO A 33 -27.53 15.93 -6.13
N CYS A 34 -26.29 16.21 -5.73
CA CYS A 34 -25.40 15.26 -5.08
C CYS A 34 -25.37 15.51 -3.58
N GLN A 35 -25.27 14.45 -2.79
CA GLN A 35 -25.13 14.54 -1.34
C GLN A 35 -23.70 14.98 -0.97
N PRO A 36 -23.51 15.75 0.12
CA PRO A 36 -22.18 16.20 0.55
C PRO A 36 -21.17 15.06 0.75
N GLU A 37 -21.62 13.89 1.18
CA GLU A 37 -20.77 12.71 1.38
C GLU A 37 -20.21 12.15 0.07
N GLU A 38 -20.98 12.19 -1.03
CA GLU A 38 -20.54 11.73 -2.34
C GLU A 38 -19.43 12.61 -2.90
N ILE A 39 -19.54 13.93 -2.69
CA ILE A 39 -18.49 14.89 -3.06
C ILE A 39 -17.23 14.62 -2.24
N ARG A 40 -17.36 14.41 -0.92
CA ARG A 40 -16.23 14.14 -0.03
C ARG A 40 -15.51 12.85 -0.40
N ALA A 41 -16.24 11.79 -0.73
CA ALA A 41 -15.68 10.52 -1.17
C ALA A 41 -14.90 10.68 -2.48
N SER A 42 -15.48 11.35 -3.46
CA SER A 42 -14.85 11.63 -4.76
C SER A 42 -13.55 12.43 -4.62
N VAL A 43 -13.57 13.49 -3.80
CA VAL A 43 -12.37 14.30 -3.51
C VAL A 43 -11.29 13.48 -2.81
N ARG A 44 -11.65 12.69 -1.80
CA ARG A 44 -10.70 11.85 -1.05
C ARG A 44 -10.00 10.84 -1.96
N ASN A 45 -10.77 10.14 -2.79
CA ASN A 45 -10.24 9.16 -3.74
C ASN A 45 -9.30 9.82 -4.75
N GLY A 46 -9.67 11.02 -5.20
CA GLY A 46 -8.85 11.82 -6.12
C GLY A 46 -7.52 12.22 -5.53
N LEU A 47 -7.52 12.75 -4.32
CA LEU A 47 -6.30 13.14 -3.60
C LEU A 47 -5.40 11.94 -3.30
N GLN A 48 -5.97 10.79 -2.92
CA GLN A 48 -5.21 9.57 -2.68
C GLN A 48 -4.52 9.08 -3.96
N LYS A 49 -5.22 9.08 -5.10
CA LYS A 49 -4.64 8.73 -6.40
C LYS A 49 -3.52 9.69 -6.81
N LYS A 50 -3.67 10.99 -6.52
CA LYS A 50 -2.61 11.97 -6.74
C LYS A 50 -1.38 11.68 -5.89
N LYS A 51 -1.55 11.48 -4.58
CA LYS A 51 -0.46 11.14 -3.65
C LYS A 51 0.30 9.88 -4.10
N GLN A 52 -0.41 8.86 -4.59
CA GLN A 52 0.21 7.65 -5.14
C GLN A 52 1.07 7.95 -6.37
N ARG A 53 0.59 8.78 -7.29
CA ARG A 53 1.33 9.14 -8.49
C ARG A 53 2.55 10.00 -8.19
N ASP A 54 2.39 11.01 -7.33
CA ASP A 54 3.50 11.86 -6.86
C ASP A 54 4.57 11.00 -6.18
N ASN A 55 4.19 10.02 -5.36
CA ASN A 55 5.12 9.10 -4.72
C ASN A 55 5.86 8.20 -5.73
N GLN A 56 5.16 7.75 -6.78
CA GLN A 56 5.75 6.92 -7.82
C GLN A 56 6.76 7.69 -8.68
N GLU A 57 6.45 8.93 -9.06
CA GLU A 57 7.36 9.80 -9.81
C GLU A 57 8.63 10.11 -8.98
N ASN A 58 8.48 10.44 -7.70
CA ASN A 58 9.61 10.67 -6.79
C ASN A 58 10.49 9.41 -6.57
N LEU A 59 9.93 8.19 -6.66
CA LEU A 59 10.69 6.95 -6.52
C LEU A 59 11.57 6.70 -7.75
N ILE A 60 11.05 6.99 -8.95
CA ILE A 60 11.80 6.88 -10.22
C ILE A 60 12.98 7.83 -10.21
N ASP A 61 12.78 9.09 -9.81
CA ASP A 61 13.87 10.08 -9.71
C ASP A 61 14.98 9.64 -8.74
N ARG A 62 14.61 9.02 -7.60
CA ARG A 62 15.58 8.48 -6.64
C ARG A 62 16.33 7.27 -7.17
N LEU A 63 15.66 6.40 -7.95
CA LEU A 63 16.29 5.25 -8.60
C LEU A 63 17.30 5.67 -9.66
N GLU A 64 16.96 6.64 -10.51
CA GLU A 64 17.88 7.21 -11.49
C GLU A 64 19.12 7.79 -10.81
N HIS A 65 18.91 8.54 -9.71
CA HIS A 65 20.00 9.14 -8.97
C HIS A 65 20.98 8.09 -8.39
N ASN A 66 20.46 7.02 -7.79
CA ASN A 66 21.29 5.96 -7.19
C ASN A 66 22.09 5.18 -8.24
N ILE A 67 21.48 4.86 -9.39
CA ILE A 67 22.15 4.13 -10.49
C ILE A 67 23.31 4.97 -11.06
N LEU A 68 23.07 6.25 -11.33
CA LEU A 68 24.10 7.14 -11.86
C LEU A 68 25.26 7.37 -10.89
N THR A 69 24.98 7.35 -9.58
CA THR A 69 25.99 7.51 -8.54
C THR A 69 26.85 6.24 -8.40
N THR A 70 26.21 5.08 -8.36
CA THR A 70 26.90 3.77 -8.29
C THR A 70 27.79 3.52 -9.51
N LEU A 71 27.33 3.88 -10.71
CA LEU A 71 28.12 3.71 -11.95
C LEU A 71 29.37 4.61 -12.00
N ARG A 72 29.36 5.76 -11.30
CA ARG A 72 30.54 6.62 -11.14
C ARG A 72 31.55 6.04 -10.16
N GLU A 73 31.08 5.40 -9.09
CA GLU A 73 31.92 4.83 -8.03
C GLU A 73 32.70 3.58 -8.48
N PHE A 74 32.24 2.84 -9.49
CA PHE A 74 32.95 1.67 -10.03
C PHE A 74 34.22 1.99 -10.85
N ARG A 75 34.52 3.26 -11.14
CA ARG A 75 35.69 3.62 -11.96
C ARG A 75 36.96 3.96 -11.19
N ASP A 76 36.90 4.27 -9.88
CA ASP A 76 38.08 4.73 -9.13
C ASP A 76 38.13 4.23 -7.66
N THR A 77 38.96 3.20 -7.41
CA THR A 77 39.64 2.84 -6.11
C THR A 77 38.88 2.16 -4.93
N PRO A 78 39.60 1.40 -4.03
CA PRO A 78 39.06 0.30 -3.21
C PRO A 78 38.30 0.76 -1.94
N PRO A 79 37.48 -0.12 -1.31
CA PRO A 79 36.49 0.28 -0.31
C PRO A 79 37.12 0.63 1.05
N PRO A 80 36.66 1.70 1.75
CA PRO A 80 37.11 2.01 3.10
C PRO A 80 36.43 1.12 4.18
N PRO A 81 37.01 1.01 5.39
CA PRO A 81 36.65 0.03 6.41
C PRO A 81 35.39 0.42 7.21
N LYS A 82 34.70 -0.61 7.68
CA LYS A 82 33.46 -0.58 8.46
C LYS A 82 33.71 -0.20 9.93
N THR A 83 33.08 0.86 10.46
CA THR A 83 32.55 0.96 11.85
C THR A 83 31.64 2.21 11.99
N PRO A 84 30.75 2.28 13.00
CA PRO A 84 29.31 2.26 12.77
C PRO A 84 28.62 3.57 13.17
N VAL A 85 27.90 4.18 12.24
CA VAL A 85 26.87 5.17 12.57
C VAL A 85 25.53 4.47 12.35
N ALA A 86 24.71 4.45 13.39
CA ALA A 86 23.41 3.81 13.39
C ALA A 86 22.54 4.29 12.21
N SER A 87 22.26 3.37 11.29
CA SER A 87 21.22 3.50 10.28
C SER A 87 20.04 2.62 10.71
N PRO A 88 18.78 3.07 10.63
CA PRO A 88 17.68 2.12 10.65
C PRO A 88 17.84 1.24 9.41
N SER A 89 18.25 0.01 9.65
CA SER A 89 18.39 -1.05 8.66
C SER A 89 16.99 -1.43 8.17
N ALA A 90 16.45 -0.67 7.22
CA ALA A 90 15.35 -1.16 6.40
C ALA A 90 15.95 -2.09 5.35
N ALA A 91 16.10 -3.37 5.71
CA ALA A 91 16.27 -4.39 4.69
C ALA A 91 15.04 -4.28 3.78
N PRO A 92 15.21 -4.02 2.47
CA PRO A 92 14.07 -3.85 1.56
C PRO A 92 13.33 -5.16 1.28
N LEU A 93 13.84 -6.26 1.83
CA LEU A 93 13.30 -7.60 1.71
C LEU A 93 13.02 -8.12 3.12
N TYR A 94 11.76 -8.42 3.39
CA TYR A 94 11.33 -9.06 4.62
C TYR A 94 10.91 -10.49 4.34
N THR A 95 11.32 -11.41 5.21
CA THR A 95 10.99 -12.83 5.08
C THR A 95 10.41 -13.33 6.39
N ALA A 96 9.28 -14.02 6.30
CA ALA A 96 8.67 -14.71 7.43
C ALA A 96 8.06 -16.03 6.95
N GLY A 97 8.66 -17.14 7.37
CA GLY A 97 8.30 -18.47 6.90
C GLY A 97 8.34 -18.55 5.36
N ARG A 98 7.17 -18.79 4.76
CA ARG A 98 6.97 -18.93 3.30
C ARG A 98 6.75 -17.60 2.57
N LEU A 99 6.58 -16.50 3.31
CA LEU A 99 6.37 -15.17 2.75
C LEU A 99 7.69 -14.46 2.52
N THR A 100 7.82 -13.84 1.37
CA THR A 100 8.89 -12.90 1.03
C THR A 100 8.29 -11.61 0.50
N ILE A 101 8.62 -10.47 1.11
CA ILE A 101 8.08 -9.16 0.77
C ILE A 101 9.22 -8.25 0.37
N ASP A 102 9.19 -7.78 -0.86
CA ASP A 102 10.09 -6.77 -1.38
C ASP A 102 9.38 -5.41 -1.39
N THR A 103 9.78 -4.53 -0.47
CA THR A 103 9.18 -3.20 -0.33
C THR A 103 9.68 -2.21 -1.38
N ILE A 104 10.81 -2.47 -2.03
CA ILE A 104 11.30 -1.64 -3.14
C ILE A 104 10.49 -1.93 -4.40
N ARG A 105 10.30 -3.21 -4.70
CA ARG A 105 9.57 -3.67 -5.90
C ARG A 105 8.06 -3.73 -5.71
N TYR A 106 7.58 -3.57 -4.47
CA TYR A 106 6.18 -3.70 -4.12
C TYR A 106 5.61 -5.09 -4.49
N ILE A 107 6.39 -6.13 -4.18
CA ILE A 107 6.07 -7.53 -4.53
C ILE A 107 6.01 -8.36 -3.26
N ALA A 108 4.90 -9.06 -3.05
CA ALA A 108 4.77 -10.11 -2.05
C ALA A 108 4.78 -11.47 -2.76
N LEU A 109 5.61 -12.39 -2.28
CA LEU A 109 5.74 -13.75 -2.78
C LEU A 109 5.36 -14.73 -1.67
N LEU A 110 4.70 -15.82 -2.05
CA LEU A 110 4.48 -17.01 -1.23
C LEU A 110 5.11 -18.20 -1.95
N ASP A 111 6.14 -18.80 -1.36
CA ASP A 111 6.97 -19.85 -2.00
C ASP A 111 7.38 -19.46 -3.43
N GLU A 112 7.97 -18.27 -3.58
CA GLU A 112 8.41 -17.69 -4.87
C GLU A 112 7.28 -17.33 -5.85
N THR A 113 6.01 -17.60 -5.51
CA THR A 113 4.85 -17.26 -6.34
C THR A 113 4.27 -15.89 -5.97
N PRO A 114 4.07 -14.96 -6.92
CA PRO A 114 3.52 -13.64 -6.62
C PRO A 114 2.08 -13.66 -6.09
N LEU A 115 1.88 -13.02 -4.93
CA LEU A 115 0.58 -12.72 -4.35
C LEU A 115 0.02 -11.44 -4.97
N GLN A 116 -1.19 -11.51 -5.55
CA GLN A 116 -1.87 -10.34 -6.09
C GLN A 116 -2.58 -9.55 -4.99
N LEU A 117 -1.86 -8.65 -4.31
CA LEU A 117 -2.39 -7.80 -3.24
C LEU A 117 -2.78 -6.42 -3.76
N SER A 118 -3.84 -5.83 -3.21
CA SER A 118 -4.08 -4.39 -3.32
C SER A 118 -3.09 -3.62 -2.45
N PRO A 119 -2.92 -2.30 -2.64
CA PRO A 119 -1.93 -1.56 -1.88
C PRO A 119 -2.11 -1.63 -0.36
N ILE A 120 -3.36 -1.48 0.09
CA ILE A 120 -3.72 -1.59 1.51
C ILE A 120 -3.38 -2.98 2.07
N GLU A 121 -3.63 -4.03 1.28
CA GLU A 121 -3.33 -5.41 1.70
C GLU A 121 -1.83 -5.67 1.75
N PHE A 122 -1.06 -5.11 0.80
CA PHE A 122 0.40 -5.20 0.78
C PHE A 122 1.01 -4.47 1.98
N ASP A 123 0.60 -3.22 2.25
CA ASP A 123 1.11 -2.43 3.35
C ASP A 123 0.80 -3.10 4.70
N LEU A 124 -0.42 -3.63 4.83
CA LEU A 124 -0.85 -4.38 6.02
C LEU A 124 0.00 -5.64 6.22
N LEU A 125 0.18 -6.44 5.16
CA LEU A 125 0.99 -7.65 5.23
C LEU A 125 2.47 -7.33 5.52
N THR A 126 3.00 -6.27 4.92
CA THR A 126 4.36 -5.77 5.17
C THR A 126 4.54 -5.42 6.63
N PHE A 127 3.61 -4.67 7.20
CA PHE A 127 3.66 -4.30 8.61
C PHE A 127 3.60 -5.52 9.54
N LEU A 128 2.74 -6.49 9.24
CA LEU A 128 2.66 -7.75 10.00
C LEU A 128 3.98 -8.55 9.94
N VAL A 129 4.63 -8.59 8.79
CA VAL A 129 5.91 -9.31 8.61
C VAL A 129 7.06 -8.56 9.29
N GLN A 130 7.06 -7.22 9.25
CA GLN A 130 8.04 -6.38 9.95
C GLN A 130 8.00 -6.57 11.47
N GLU A 131 6.79 -6.66 12.03
CA GLU A 131 6.59 -6.84 13.46
C GLU A 131 6.63 -8.31 13.90
N ALA A 132 6.75 -9.26 12.96
CA ALA A 132 6.79 -10.68 13.28
C ALA A 132 7.97 -11.00 14.24
N PRO A 133 7.78 -11.84 15.26
CA PRO A 133 6.59 -12.67 15.54
C PRO A 133 5.55 -12.02 16.48
N GLN A 134 5.66 -10.72 16.74
CA GLN A 134 4.82 -10.00 17.70
C GLN A 134 3.36 -9.90 17.23
N VAL A 135 2.46 -9.71 18.20
CA VAL A 135 1.04 -9.52 17.93
C VAL A 135 0.77 -8.04 17.70
N VAL A 136 0.19 -7.73 16.55
CA VAL A 136 -0.20 -6.38 16.14
C VAL A 136 -1.69 -6.18 16.34
N THR A 137 -2.05 -5.09 17.01
CA THR A 137 -3.44 -4.70 17.27
C THR A 137 -4.11 -4.13 16.01
N PRO A 138 -5.44 -4.22 15.89
CA PRO A 138 -6.16 -3.58 14.78
C PRO A 138 -5.89 -2.07 14.66
N GLN A 139 -5.77 -1.36 15.79
CA GLN A 139 -5.49 0.07 15.80
C GLN A 139 -4.10 0.40 15.23
N GLN A 140 -3.08 -0.41 15.54
CA GLN A 140 -1.75 -0.26 14.95
C GLN A 140 -1.79 -0.47 13.44
N LEU A 141 -2.55 -1.46 12.96
CA LEU A 141 -2.68 -1.73 11.52
C LEU A 141 -3.41 -0.60 10.78
N VAL A 142 -4.47 -0.03 11.36
CA VAL A 142 -5.14 1.12 10.75
C VAL A 142 -4.23 2.33 10.72
N ARG A 143 -3.52 2.61 11.80
CA ARG A 143 -2.58 3.73 11.87
C ARG A 143 -1.46 3.60 10.84
N ALA A 144 -0.94 2.38 10.64
CA ALA A 144 0.12 2.09 9.69
C ALA A 144 -0.32 2.26 8.23
N VAL A 145 -1.56 1.88 7.89
CA VAL A 145 -2.01 1.80 6.49
C VAL A 145 -2.90 2.96 6.05
N HIS A 146 -3.69 3.52 6.96
CA HIS A 146 -4.65 4.58 6.66
C HIS A 146 -4.27 5.96 7.22
N GLU A 147 -3.16 6.07 7.96
CA GLU A 147 -2.64 7.34 8.52
C GLU A 147 -3.64 8.10 9.43
N TYR A 148 -4.66 7.44 9.99
CA TYR A 148 -5.60 8.02 10.97
C TYR A 148 -5.77 7.15 12.21
N GLU A 149 -6.24 7.76 13.30
CA GLU A 149 -6.59 7.05 14.53
C GLU A 149 -8.06 6.62 14.49
N ALA A 150 -8.28 5.31 14.50
CA ALA A 150 -9.61 4.71 14.59
C ALA A 150 -9.91 4.28 16.04
N ASP A 151 -11.19 4.30 16.40
CA ASP A 151 -11.63 3.66 17.64
C ASP A 151 -11.46 2.11 17.56
N PRO A 152 -11.42 1.40 18.69
CA PRO A 152 -11.19 -0.05 18.69
C PRO A 152 -12.18 -0.88 17.85
N LEU A 153 -13.44 -0.46 17.78
CA LEU A 153 -14.50 -1.17 17.08
C LEU A 153 -14.37 -0.95 15.56
N GLU A 154 -14.17 0.30 15.15
CA GLU A 154 -13.90 0.68 13.76
C GLU A 154 -12.65 -0.05 13.25
N ALA A 155 -11.54 0.04 13.99
CA ALA A 155 -10.28 -0.58 13.60
C ALA A 155 -10.43 -2.09 13.39
N SER A 156 -11.11 -2.78 14.32
CA SER A 156 -11.37 -4.20 14.21
C SER A 156 -12.20 -4.54 12.95
N ASN A 157 -13.22 -3.75 12.62
CA ASN A 157 -14.09 -4.01 11.47
C ASN A 157 -13.36 -3.81 10.13
N VAL A 158 -12.60 -2.73 10.00
CA VAL A 158 -11.81 -2.43 8.80
C VAL A 158 -10.77 -3.52 8.57
N ILE A 159 -9.94 -3.79 9.59
CA ILE A 159 -8.85 -4.77 9.48
C ILE A 159 -9.36 -6.18 9.25
N ARG A 160 -10.47 -6.59 9.89
CA ARG A 160 -11.06 -7.93 9.68
C ARG A 160 -11.35 -8.21 8.20
N THR A 161 -11.86 -7.23 7.47
CA THR A 161 -12.16 -7.37 6.05
C THR A 161 -10.90 -7.57 5.22
N HIS A 162 -9.83 -6.81 5.50
CA HIS A 162 -8.56 -6.93 4.79
C HIS A 162 -7.85 -8.25 5.10
N ILE A 163 -7.79 -8.66 6.37
CA ILE A 163 -7.22 -9.94 6.79
C ILE A 163 -7.94 -11.12 6.11
N TYR A 164 -9.27 -11.06 6.02
CA TYR A 164 -10.05 -12.08 5.31
C TYR A 164 -9.65 -12.19 3.83
N ARG A 165 -9.52 -11.07 3.12
CA ARG A 165 -9.13 -11.05 1.70
C ARG A 165 -7.70 -11.56 1.49
N ILE A 166 -6.76 -11.15 2.35
CA ILE A 166 -5.38 -11.64 2.29
C ILE A 166 -5.35 -13.16 2.49
N ARG A 167 -6.06 -13.68 3.49
CA ARG A 167 -6.16 -15.13 3.73
C ARG A 167 -6.75 -15.89 2.54
N GLN A 168 -7.78 -15.37 1.89
CA GLN A 168 -8.35 -16.00 0.68
C GLN A 168 -7.30 -16.09 -0.43
N LYS A 169 -6.55 -15.02 -0.70
CA LYS A 169 -5.49 -15.00 -1.72
C LYS A 169 -4.33 -15.95 -1.39
N ILE A 170 -3.96 -16.04 -0.12
CA ILE A 170 -2.96 -17.01 0.36
C ILE A 170 -3.47 -18.45 0.18
N LYS A 171 -4.75 -18.69 0.52
CA LYS A 171 -5.37 -20.00 0.39
C LYS A 171 -5.51 -20.45 -1.06
N GLU A 172 -5.83 -19.54 -1.98
CA GLU A 172 -5.88 -19.82 -3.41
C GLU A 172 -4.53 -20.31 -3.96
N LEU A 173 -3.41 -19.80 -3.43
CA LEU A 173 -2.07 -20.20 -3.87
C LEU A 173 -1.51 -21.42 -3.13
N SER A 174 -1.68 -21.49 -1.81
CA SER A 174 -1.02 -22.50 -0.96
C SER A 174 -1.93 -23.62 -0.45
N GLY A 175 -3.24 -23.48 -0.61
CA GLY A 175 -4.24 -24.39 -0.05
C GLY A 175 -4.49 -24.20 1.46
N THR A 176 -3.72 -23.35 2.16
CA THR A 176 -3.86 -23.05 3.60
C THR A 176 -4.04 -21.55 3.84
N ASP A 177 -4.68 -21.18 4.96
CA ASP A 177 -4.81 -19.79 5.44
C ASP A 177 -4.04 -19.54 6.76
N ASP A 178 -3.13 -20.45 7.13
CA ASP A 178 -2.46 -20.47 8.44
C ASP A 178 -1.34 -19.42 8.60
N ILE A 179 -0.99 -18.70 7.53
CA ILE A 179 0.11 -17.72 7.50
C ILE A 179 -0.16 -16.53 8.43
N ILE A 180 -1.42 -16.10 8.57
CA ILE A 180 -1.81 -15.02 9.48
C ILE A 180 -2.64 -15.63 10.60
N ARG A 181 -2.15 -15.62 11.84
CA ARG A 181 -2.88 -16.09 13.02
C ARG A 181 -3.69 -14.96 13.68
N THR A 182 -4.89 -15.31 14.16
CA THR A 182 -5.70 -14.40 15.01
C THR A 182 -5.44 -14.71 16.47
N VAL A 183 -5.01 -13.71 17.24
CA VAL A 183 -4.90 -13.78 18.70
C VAL A 183 -6.14 -13.13 19.31
N ARG A 184 -7.04 -13.96 19.85
CA ARG A 184 -8.34 -13.50 20.37
C ARG A 184 -8.16 -12.38 21.39
N GLY A 185 -8.89 -11.27 21.18
CA GLY A 185 -8.88 -10.11 22.07
C GLY A 185 -7.64 -9.21 21.95
N VAL A 186 -6.66 -9.57 21.11
CA VAL A 186 -5.41 -8.80 20.98
C VAL A 186 -5.19 -8.32 19.55
N GLY A 187 -5.23 -9.22 18.56
CA GLY A 187 -4.98 -8.82 17.16
C GLY A 187 -4.49 -9.95 16.27
N TYR A 188 -3.49 -9.65 15.45
CA TYR A 188 -3.00 -10.52 14.38
C TYR A 188 -1.48 -10.65 14.43
N ALA A 189 -0.97 -11.78 13.98
CA ALA A 189 0.47 -12.02 13.87
C ALA A 189 0.75 -12.94 12.68
N ILE A 190 2.00 -12.94 12.21
CA ILE A 190 2.48 -13.95 11.26
C ILE A 190 2.77 -15.25 12.01
N SER A 191 2.41 -16.37 11.39
CA SER A 191 2.81 -17.70 11.83
C SER A 191 4.16 -18.04 11.21
N GLU A 192 5.09 -18.57 12.02
CA GLU A 192 6.38 -19.11 11.53
C GLU A 192 6.20 -20.36 10.67
#